data_AF-A0A2V3DUH3-F1
#
_entry.id   AF-A0A2V3DUH3-F1
#
_cell.length_a   1.000
_cell.length_b   1.000
_cell.length_c   1.000
_cell.angle_alpha   90.00
_cell.angle_beta   90.00
_cell.angle_gamma   90.00
#
_symmetry.space_group_name_H-M   'P 1'
#
loop_
_entity.id
_entity.type
_entity.pdbx_description
1 polymer ?
#
loop_
_entity_poly.entity_id
_entity_poly.type
_entity_poly.pdbx_seq_one_letter_code
_entity_poly.pdbx_strand_id
1 'polypeptide(L)'
;MALFSRPQPGALPTTLKLLVALLVPSALVSILAGPSAGMGFGIAMGLGMAVSPISKPRQTVVLVLIGAVLGALASYAVDTPWAIAVLLFVAAILSALTNQRSAGLLSLAPILVILFGPGPINLVWWQAAVWIVIGGAVGALITKLLKFQAPVQPVARAVAWEHGIVVGLLCAAAMYWTLSNNIPHGYWIAVTVLMALRPLPNQRRDTLNGRILGTLLGAVFALLVVIFLPLWAGVIVAVLCLFVMVWYTMGGAYLMQTLALTPMLLIFASLGDAERGVELTLERVMYTVVGFVVAVLIALLLRRWESRREERQAGMV
;
A
#
# COMPACT_ATOMS: atom_id res chain seq x y z
N MET A 1 20.05 -14.97 -6.06
CA MET A 1 18.94 -14.22 -5.43
C MET A 1 18.76 -14.79 -4.02
N ALA A 2 19.23 -14.10 -2.98
CA ALA A 2 19.06 -14.59 -1.61
C ALA A 2 17.60 -14.37 -1.20
N LEU A 3 16.80 -15.43 -1.16
CA LEU A 3 15.39 -15.39 -0.73
C LEU A 3 15.22 -14.77 0.67
N PHE A 4 16.26 -14.86 1.51
CA PHE A 4 16.32 -14.25 2.83
C PHE A 4 17.51 -13.30 2.87
N SER A 5 17.32 -12.05 2.45
CA SER A 5 18.34 -11.02 2.65
C SER A 5 18.47 -10.69 4.13
N ARG A 6 19.70 -10.52 4.62
CA ARG A 6 19.92 -10.07 6.00
C ARG A 6 19.44 -8.63 6.12
N PRO A 7 18.83 -8.26 7.26
CA PRO A 7 18.50 -6.87 7.51
C PRO A 7 19.77 -6.01 7.57
N GLN A 8 19.61 -4.71 7.31
CA GLN A 8 20.73 -3.77 7.37
C GLN A 8 21.35 -3.75 8.78
N PRO A 9 22.68 -3.84 8.90
CA PRO A 9 23.34 -3.75 10.20
C PRO A 9 23.00 -2.41 10.87
N GLY A 10 22.62 -2.44 12.15
CA GLY A 10 22.22 -1.24 12.89
C GLY A 10 20.77 -0.78 12.68
N ALA A 11 19.93 -1.53 11.94
CA ALA A 11 18.52 -1.18 11.73
C ALA A 11 17.63 -1.38 12.97
N LEU A 12 18.09 -2.12 13.99
CA LEU A 12 17.36 -2.44 15.21
C LEU A 12 16.81 -1.23 15.98
N PRO A 13 17.67 -0.30 16.45
CA PRO A 13 17.21 0.86 17.21
C PRO A 13 16.27 1.74 16.39
N THR A 14 16.53 1.91 15.09
CA THR A 14 15.69 2.72 14.20
C THR A 14 14.33 2.06 14.00
N THR A 15 14.29 0.73 13.84
CA THR A 15 13.05 -0.03 13.71
C THR A 15 12.19 0.12 14.95
N LEU A 16 12.76 -0.09 16.14
CA LEU A 16 12.03 0.06 17.41
C LEU A 16 11.46 1.47 17.57
N LYS A 17 12.26 2.51 17.28
CA LYS A 17 11.79 3.91 17.32
C LYS A 17 10.64 4.15 16.35
N LEU A 18 10.73 3.66 15.11
CA LEU A 18 9.67 3.80 14.11
C LEU A 18 8.39 3.07 14.54
N LEU A 19 8.53 1.87 15.08
CA LEU A 19 7.41 1.06 15.57
C LEU A 19 6.64 1.78 16.68
N VAL A 20 7.35 2.28 17.69
CA VAL A 20 6.75 3.04 18.79
C VAL A 20 6.11 4.32 18.27
N ALA A 21 6.80 5.05 17.38
CA ALA A 21 6.30 6.28 16.80
C ALA A 21 5.05 6.10 15.94
N LEU A 22 4.88 4.93 15.30
CA LEU A 22 3.70 4.59 14.51
C LEU A 22 2.55 4.06 15.40
N LEU A 23 2.85 3.09 16.26
CA LEU A 23 1.85 2.36 17.03
C LEU A 23 1.24 3.19 18.15
N VAL A 24 2.03 3.91 18.94
CA VAL A 24 1.52 4.60 20.13
C VAL A 24 0.49 5.67 19.74
N PRO A 25 0.76 6.58 18.78
CA PRO A 25 -0.23 7.57 18.40
C PRO A 25 -1.45 6.93 17.70
N SER A 26 -1.26 5.89 16.89
CA SER A 26 -2.38 5.19 16.23
C SER A 26 -3.28 4.47 17.24
N ALA A 27 -2.70 3.80 18.25
CA ALA A 27 -3.45 3.15 19.32
C ALA A 27 -4.19 4.17 20.19
N LEU A 28 -3.59 5.31 20.50
CA LEU A 28 -4.26 6.40 21.22
C LEU A 28 -5.47 6.92 20.43
N VAL A 29 -5.33 7.14 19.12
CA VAL A 29 -6.46 7.54 18.27
C VAL A 29 -7.52 6.42 18.20
N SER A 30 -7.12 5.15 18.12
CA SER A 30 -8.06 4.02 18.17
C SER A 30 -8.89 3.99 19.45
N ILE A 31 -8.27 4.31 20.60
CA ILE A 31 -8.94 4.34 21.91
C ILE A 31 -9.88 5.54 22.00
N LEU A 32 -9.47 6.71 21.51
CA LEU A 32 -10.21 7.97 21.66
C LEU A 32 -11.35 8.13 20.64
N ALA A 33 -11.15 7.66 19.41
CA ALA A 33 -12.02 7.93 18.27
C ALA A 33 -12.46 6.66 17.52
N GLY A 34 -12.12 5.49 18.05
CA GLY A 34 -12.51 4.19 17.51
C GLY A 34 -11.51 3.57 16.51
N PRO A 35 -11.62 2.26 16.23
CA PRO A 35 -10.64 1.53 15.42
C PRO A 35 -10.46 2.07 14.00
N SER A 36 -11.54 2.51 13.34
CA SER A 36 -11.49 3.10 11.99
C SER A 36 -10.65 4.38 11.96
N ALA A 37 -10.81 5.25 12.97
CA ALA A 37 -10.04 6.49 13.09
C ALA A 37 -8.54 6.19 13.28
N GLY A 38 -8.21 5.22 14.14
CA GLY A 38 -6.82 4.84 14.38
C GLY A 38 -6.13 4.23 13.16
N MET A 39 -6.85 3.40 12.38
CA MET A 39 -6.36 2.88 11.09
C MET A 39 -6.14 4.00 10.07
N GLY A 40 -7.14 4.86 9.88
CA GLY A 40 -7.06 5.99 8.95
C GLY A 40 -5.92 6.94 9.28
N PHE A 41 -5.77 7.28 10.56
CA PHE A 41 -4.67 8.07 11.06
C PHE A 41 -3.31 7.39 10.84
N GLY A 42 -3.19 6.08 11.10
CA GLY A 42 -1.94 5.33 10.91
C GLY A 42 -1.48 5.27 9.45
N ILE A 43 -2.40 5.03 8.51
CA ILE A 43 -2.08 5.03 7.07
C ILE A 43 -1.68 6.43 6.60
N ALA A 44 -2.39 7.45 7.06
CA ALA A 44 -2.05 8.84 6.76
C ALA A 44 -0.70 9.27 7.33
N MET A 45 -0.31 8.74 8.50
CA MET A 45 1.03 8.89 9.05
C MET A 45 2.09 8.31 8.11
N GLY A 46 1.82 7.14 7.53
CA GLY A 46 2.63 6.55 6.46
C GLY A 46 2.80 7.48 5.25
N LEU A 47 1.74 8.17 4.81
CA LEU A 47 1.83 9.19 3.75
C LEU A 47 2.76 10.34 4.15
N GLY A 48 2.59 10.91 5.34
CA GLY A 48 3.47 11.96 5.86
C GLY A 48 4.93 11.54 5.89
N MET A 49 5.18 10.30 6.33
CA MET A 49 6.53 9.72 6.40
C MET A 49 7.14 9.42 5.03
N ALA A 50 6.34 9.05 4.04
CA ALA A 50 6.80 8.80 2.68
C ALA A 50 7.23 10.09 1.96
N VAL A 51 6.56 11.20 2.25
CA VAL A 51 6.71 12.47 1.50
C VAL A 51 7.72 13.42 2.12
N SER A 52 7.73 13.52 3.46
CA SER A 52 8.52 14.50 4.20
C SER A 52 10.04 14.42 3.95
N PRO A 53 10.68 13.24 3.85
CA PRO A 53 12.13 13.14 3.67
C PRO A 53 12.65 13.69 2.33
N ILE A 54 11.78 13.76 1.32
CA ILE A 54 12.11 14.04 -0.08
C ILE A 54 11.46 15.32 -0.61
N SER A 55 10.70 16.03 0.23
CA SER A 55 9.93 17.22 -0.15
C SER A 55 10.22 18.41 0.75
N LYS A 56 10.06 19.61 0.21
CA LYS A 56 10.07 20.83 1.04
C LYS A 56 8.83 20.84 1.95
N PRO A 57 8.86 21.47 3.14
CA PRO A 57 7.71 21.51 4.06
C PRO A 57 6.40 21.97 3.42
N ARG A 58 6.44 22.99 2.56
CA ARG A 58 5.26 23.46 1.80
C ARG A 58 4.70 22.39 0.86
N GLN A 59 5.58 21.63 0.20
CA GLN A 59 5.18 20.54 -0.70
C GLN A 59 4.59 19.37 0.08
N THR A 60 5.17 19.03 1.25
CA THR A 60 4.61 18.00 2.13
C THR A 60 3.18 18.33 2.55
N VAL A 61 2.92 19.57 2.94
CA VAL A 61 1.55 20.02 3.29
C VAL A 61 0.61 19.85 2.11
N VAL A 62 1.00 20.29 0.90
CA VAL A 62 0.18 20.15 -0.30
C VAL A 62 -0.13 18.69 -0.62
N LEU A 63 0.88 17.80 -0.54
CA LEU A 63 0.70 16.38 -0.86
C LEU A 63 -0.17 15.65 0.18
N VAL A 64 -0.06 16.01 1.47
CA VAL A 64 -0.96 15.52 2.52
C VAL A 64 -2.38 16.02 2.29
N LEU A 65 -2.57 17.29 1.93
CA LEU A 65 -3.90 17.84 1.62
C LEU A 65 -4.53 17.17 0.40
N ILE A 66 -3.75 16.87 -0.65
CA ILE A 66 -4.23 16.08 -1.80
C ILE A 66 -4.70 14.69 -1.32
N GLY A 67 -3.92 14.02 -0.47
CA GLY A 67 -4.32 12.75 0.13
C GLY A 67 -5.60 12.86 0.95
N ALA A 68 -5.77 13.94 1.72
CA ALA A 68 -6.96 14.19 2.53
C ALA A 68 -8.20 14.42 1.68
N VAL A 69 -8.09 15.20 0.60
CA VAL A 69 -9.18 15.42 -0.37
C VAL A 69 -9.58 14.10 -1.04
N LEU A 70 -8.60 13.32 -1.51
CA LEU A 70 -8.87 12.02 -2.14
C LEU A 70 -9.55 11.04 -1.17
N GLY A 71 -9.08 10.95 0.06
CA GLY A 71 -9.67 10.08 1.08
C GLY A 71 -11.07 10.54 1.51
N ALA A 72 -11.29 11.85 1.65
CA ALA A 72 -12.61 12.40 1.97
C ALA A 72 -13.62 12.16 0.85
N LEU A 73 -13.23 12.40 -0.40
CA LEU A 73 -14.07 12.10 -1.56
C LEU A 73 -14.36 10.61 -1.69
N ALA A 74 -13.37 9.74 -1.41
CA ALA A 74 -13.58 8.30 -1.42
C ALA A 74 -14.58 7.84 -0.35
N SER A 75 -14.46 8.38 0.86
CA SER A 75 -15.39 8.14 1.97
C SER A 75 -16.80 8.70 1.70
N TYR A 76 -16.92 9.78 0.93
CA TYR A 76 -18.21 10.28 0.45
C TYR A 76 -18.82 9.40 -0.65
N ALA A 77 -17.98 8.81 -1.50
CA ALA A 77 -18.35 8.08 -2.71
C ALA A 77 -18.45 6.55 -2.53
N VAL A 78 -18.49 6.04 -1.29
CA VAL A 78 -18.40 4.60 -0.97
C VAL A 78 -19.38 3.75 -1.79
N ASP A 79 -20.63 4.20 -1.92
CA ASP A 79 -21.71 3.47 -2.59
C ASP A 79 -21.76 3.70 -4.12
N THR A 80 -20.79 4.43 -4.68
CA THR A 80 -20.80 4.83 -6.10
C THR A 80 -19.59 4.24 -6.85
N PRO A 81 -19.75 3.06 -7.50
CA PRO A 81 -18.65 2.34 -8.15
C PRO A 81 -17.84 3.18 -9.13
N TRP A 82 -18.53 3.97 -9.98
CA TRP A 82 -17.89 4.79 -11.00
C TRP A 82 -17.08 5.95 -10.39
N ALA A 83 -17.53 6.54 -9.28
CA ALA A 83 -16.84 7.64 -8.63
C ALA A 83 -15.54 7.15 -7.97
N ILE A 84 -15.55 5.99 -7.30
CA ILE A 84 -14.33 5.36 -6.76
C ILE A 84 -13.34 5.03 -7.88
N ALA A 85 -13.82 4.52 -9.01
CA ALA A 85 -12.98 4.24 -10.18
C ALA A 85 -12.31 5.51 -10.73
N VAL A 86 -13.07 6.61 -10.87
CA VAL A 86 -12.53 7.91 -11.29
C VAL A 86 -11.51 8.46 -10.29
N LEU A 87 -11.82 8.42 -8.99
CA LEU A 87 -10.90 8.87 -7.94
C LEU A 87 -9.59 8.08 -7.95
N LEU A 88 -9.66 6.77 -8.19
CA LEU A 88 -8.46 5.94 -8.33
C LEU A 88 -7.63 6.29 -9.55
N PHE A 89 -8.27 6.51 -10.69
CA PHE A 89 -7.58 6.97 -11.89
C PHE A 89 -6.89 8.31 -11.63
N VAL A 90 -7.59 9.28 -11.03
CA VAL A 90 -7.03 10.59 -10.66
C VAL A 90 -5.85 10.42 -9.70
N ALA A 91 -5.97 9.58 -8.66
CA ALA A 91 -4.89 9.32 -7.72
C ALA A 91 -3.65 8.71 -8.39
N ALA A 92 -3.84 7.81 -9.36
CA ALA A 92 -2.75 7.21 -10.13
C ALA A 92 -2.06 8.24 -11.05
N ILE A 93 -2.81 9.13 -11.68
CA ILE A 93 -2.27 10.23 -12.49
C ILE A 93 -1.49 11.24 -11.64
N LEU A 94 -1.98 11.59 -10.45
CA LEU A 94 -1.24 12.43 -9.52
C LEU A 94 0.04 11.74 -9.02
N SER A 95 0.01 10.42 -8.84
CA SER A 95 1.19 9.61 -8.56
C SER A 95 2.19 9.68 -9.73
N ALA A 96 1.74 9.59 -10.98
CA ALA A 96 2.59 9.75 -12.16
C ALA A 96 3.29 11.11 -12.22
N LEU A 97 2.57 12.19 -11.91
CA LEU A 97 3.12 13.53 -11.89
C LEU A 97 4.20 13.70 -10.82
N THR A 98 3.96 13.17 -9.63
CA THR A 98 4.87 13.28 -8.49
C THR A 98 6.08 12.35 -8.61
N ASN A 99 5.90 11.16 -9.20
CA ASN A 99 6.98 10.19 -9.46
C ASN A 99 8.08 10.76 -10.38
N GLN A 100 7.79 11.79 -11.19
CA GLN A 100 8.81 12.51 -11.98
C GLN A 100 9.84 13.23 -11.11
N ARG A 101 9.48 13.63 -9.88
CA ARG A 101 10.42 14.24 -8.93
C ARG A 101 11.12 13.19 -8.09
N SER A 102 10.35 12.26 -7.54
CA SER A 102 10.86 11.11 -6.81
C SER A 102 9.81 10.02 -6.78
N ALA A 103 10.22 8.80 -7.07
CA ALA A 103 9.38 7.62 -6.89
C ALA A 103 8.86 7.57 -5.44
N GLY A 104 7.55 7.36 -5.28
CA GLY A 104 6.93 7.14 -3.97
C GLY A 104 6.31 8.37 -3.29
N LEU A 105 6.42 9.57 -3.85
CA LEU A 105 5.84 10.80 -3.29
C LEU A 105 4.31 10.79 -3.11
N LEU A 106 3.58 10.01 -3.90
CA LEU A 106 2.13 9.88 -3.77
C LEU A 106 1.68 8.45 -4.04
N SER A 107 2.55 7.47 -3.77
CA SER A 107 2.26 6.05 -3.99
C SER A 107 1.17 5.51 -3.06
N LEU A 108 0.97 6.15 -1.91
CA LEU A 108 -0.08 5.80 -0.95
C LEU A 108 -1.44 6.44 -1.28
N ALA A 109 -1.54 7.40 -2.21
CA ALA A 109 -2.81 8.05 -2.50
C ALA A 109 -3.88 7.11 -3.11
N PRO A 110 -3.57 6.24 -4.09
CA PRO A 110 -4.56 5.25 -4.54
C PRO A 110 -4.94 4.26 -3.42
N ILE A 111 -4.02 3.97 -2.49
CA ILE A 111 -4.31 3.14 -1.31
C ILE A 111 -5.27 3.87 -0.37
N LEU A 112 -5.12 5.19 -0.17
CA LEU A 112 -6.08 5.98 0.61
C LEU A 112 -7.48 5.92 -0.01
N VAL A 113 -7.61 6.07 -1.33
CA VAL A 113 -8.92 5.95 -2.00
C VAL A 113 -9.54 4.57 -1.76
N ILE A 114 -8.75 3.49 -1.87
CA ILE A 114 -9.24 2.14 -1.61
C ILE A 114 -9.65 1.95 -0.14
N LEU A 115 -8.82 2.39 0.80
CA LEU A 115 -9.04 2.06 2.21
C LEU A 115 -10.13 2.90 2.87
N PHE A 116 -10.26 4.18 2.49
CA PHE A 116 -11.30 5.10 2.99
C PHE A 116 -12.62 5.03 2.21
N GLY A 117 -12.61 4.49 0.98
CA GLY A 117 -13.82 4.21 0.25
C GLY A 117 -14.32 2.79 0.55
N PRO A 118 -14.10 1.82 -0.33
CA PRO A 118 -14.63 0.46 -0.21
C PRO A 118 -13.90 -0.44 0.79
N GLY A 119 -12.87 0.08 1.45
CA GLY A 119 -12.06 -0.65 2.41
C GLY A 119 -12.66 -0.65 3.82
N PRO A 120 -11.87 -1.06 4.82
CA PRO A 120 -12.36 -1.25 6.18
C PRO A 120 -12.53 0.06 6.98
N ILE A 121 -12.09 1.21 6.44
CA ILE A 121 -12.10 2.48 7.17
C ILE A 121 -13.43 3.18 6.96
N ASN A 122 -14.40 2.84 7.81
CA ASN A 122 -15.70 3.48 7.80
C ASN A 122 -15.66 4.77 8.64
N LEU A 123 -15.46 5.90 7.97
CA LEU A 123 -15.46 7.24 8.54
C LEU A 123 -16.32 8.14 7.66
N VAL A 124 -16.91 9.19 8.23
CA VAL A 124 -17.57 10.24 7.44
C VAL A 124 -16.50 11.09 6.73
N TRP A 125 -16.81 11.64 5.56
CA TRP A 125 -15.86 12.36 4.71
C TRP A 125 -15.03 13.44 5.45
N TRP A 126 -15.63 14.17 6.39
CA TRP A 126 -14.93 15.19 7.17
C TRP A 126 -13.98 14.58 8.20
N GLN A 127 -14.36 13.46 8.82
CA GLN A 127 -13.51 12.71 9.75
C GLN A 127 -12.32 12.11 8.99
N ALA A 128 -12.56 11.56 7.80
CA ALA A 128 -11.51 11.08 6.92
C ALA A 128 -10.51 12.20 6.59
N ALA A 129 -11.00 13.38 6.18
CA ALA A 129 -10.14 14.54 5.91
C ALA A 129 -9.30 14.92 7.14
N VAL A 130 -9.93 15.06 8.31
CA VAL A 130 -9.27 15.46 9.56
C VAL A 130 -8.19 14.46 9.95
N TRP A 131 -8.52 13.17 10.01
CA TRP A 131 -7.55 12.14 10.42
C TRP A 131 -6.41 11.98 9.41
N ILE A 132 -6.66 12.21 8.12
CA ILE A 132 -5.59 12.20 7.11
C ILE A 132 -4.65 13.39 7.29
N VAL A 133 -5.18 14.59 7.54
CA VAL A 133 -4.35 15.78 7.77
C VAL A 133 -3.53 15.64 9.05
N ILE A 134 -4.16 15.24 10.16
CA ILE A 134 -3.46 15.06 11.44
C ILE A 134 -2.42 13.95 11.32
N GLY A 135 -2.80 12.78 10.77
CA GLY A 135 -1.87 11.66 10.56
C GLY A 135 -0.69 12.05 9.69
N GLY A 136 -0.93 12.68 8.54
CA GLY A 136 0.12 13.16 7.65
C GLY A 136 1.05 14.19 8.30
N ALA A 137 0.52 15.11 9.11
CA ALA A 137 1.32 16.06 9.87
C ALA A 137 2.20 15.37 10.92
N VAL A 138 1.64 14.42 11.67
CA VAL A 138 2.39 13.62 12.66
C VAL A 138 3.48 12.80 11.99
N GLY A 139 3.19 12.15 10.85
CA GLY A 139 4.19 11.40 10.09
C GLY A 139 5.33 12.28 9.56
N ALA A 140 5.00 13.49 9.08
CA ALA A 140 5.99 14.47 8.68
C ALA A 140 6.84 14.99 9.87
N LEU A 141 6.25 15.11 11.06
CA LEU A 141 6.97 15.47 12.28
C LEU A 141 7.91 14.33 12.72
N ILE A 142 7.43 13.09 12.74
CA ILE A 142 8.22 11.90 13.12
C ILE A 142 9.46 11.78 12.23
N THR A 143 9.33 11.93 10.91
CA THR A 143 10.50 11.87 10.01
C THR A 143 11.54 12.94 10.32
N LYS A 144 11.11 14.17 10.65
CA LYS A 144 12.03 15.23 11.07
C LYS A 144 12.72 14.91 12.39
N LEU A 145 11.97 14.41 13.39
CA LEU A 145 12.50 14.03 14.70
C LEU A 145 13.50 12.88 14.60
N LEU A 146 13.21 11.89 13.74
CA LEU A 146 14.09 10.74 13.50
C LEU A 146 15.22 11.03 12.51
N LYS A 147 15.30 12.26 11.96
CA LYS A 147 16.26 12.68 10.93
C LYS A 147 16.35 11.69 9.76
N PHE A 148 15.22 11.10 9.40
CA PHE A 148 15.16 10.08 8.36
C PHE A 148 15.34 10.74 6.99
N GLN A 149 16.32 10.28 6.23
CA GLN A 149 16.58 10.75 4.87
C GLN A 149 16.36 9.61 3.89
N ALA A 150 15.71 9.91 2.77
CA ALA A 150 15.52 8.97 1.69
C ALA A 150 16.15 9.52 0.40
N PRO A 151 16.82 8.68 -0.40
CA PRO A 151 17.38 9.11 -1.66
C PRO A 151 16.27 9.47 -2.65
N VAL A 152 16.43 10.60 -3.33
CA VAL A 152 15.54 11.04 -4.41
C VAL A 152 15.78 10.18 -5.64
N GLN A 153 14.74 9.56 -6.19
CA GLN A 153 14.81 8.69 -7.37
C GLN A 153 13.81 9.14 -8.44
N PRO A 154 14.16 10.13 -9.28
CA PRO A 154 13.25 10.64 -10.29
C PRO A 154 12.98 9.59 -11.37
N VAL A 155 11.73 9.51 -11.82
CA VAL A 155 11.31 8.63 -12.91
C VAL A 155 11.18 9.43 -14.20
N ALA A 156 11.68 8.89 -15.31
CA ALA A 156 11.53 9.54 -16.62
C ALA A 156 10.06 9.83 -16.94
N ARG A 157 9.79 11.01 -17.51
CA ARG A 157 8.42 11.51 -17.74
C ARG A 157 7.56 10.51 -18.51
N ALA A 158 8.06 9.96 -19.61
CA ALA A 158 7.33 8.97 -20.41
C ALA A 158 6.94 7.73 -19.58
N VAL A 159 7.90 7.14 -18.87
CA VAL A 159 7.70 5.96 -18.02
C VAL A 159 6.70 6.25 -16.90
N ALA A 160 6.79 7.42 -16.27
CA ALA A 160 5.88 7.81 -15.19
C ALA A 160 4.43 7.91 -15.68
N TRP A 161 4.20 8.53 -16.84
CA TRP A 161 2.87 8.65 -17.45
C TRP A 161 2.31 7.32 -17.92
N GLU A 162 3.10 6.52 -18.62
CA GLU A 162 2.68 5.20 -19.08
C GLU A 162 2.30 4.31 -17.90
N HIS A 163 3.14 4.30 -16.86
CA HIS A 163 2.85 3.58 -15.63
C HIS A 163 1.56 4.08 -14.96
N GLY A 164 1.42 5.39 -14.78
CA GLY A 164 0.25 5.99 -14.11
C GLY A 164 -1.06 5.75 -14.83
N ILE A 165 -1.07 5.87 -16.15
CA ILE A 165 -2.26 5.61 -16.98
C ILE A 165 -2.65 4.14 -16.88
N VAL A 166 -1.69 3.23 -17.06
CA VAL A 166 -1.95 1.78 -17.05
C VAL A 166 -2.43 1.32 -15.68
N VAL A 167 -1.73 1.68 -14.61
CA VAL A 167 -2.13 1.32 -13.24
C VAL A 167 -3.47 1.97 -12.89
N GLY A 168 -3.66 3.24 -13.24
CA GLY A 168 -4.91 3.95 -13.02
C GLY A 168 -6.09 3.25 -13.68
N LEU A 169 -5.99 2.89 -14.96
CA LEU A 169 -7.05 2.20 -15.70
C LEU A 169 -7.34 0.82 -15.12
N LEU A 170 -6.30 0.04 -14.78
CA LEU A 170 -6.49 -1.30 -14.23
C LEU A 170 -7.12 -1.27 -12.84
N CYS A 171 -6.64 -0.40 -11.95
CA CYS A 171 -7.21 -0.25 -10.62
C CYS A 171 -8.64 0.29 -10.69
N ALA A 172 -8.91 1.26 -11.58
CA ALA A 172 -10.26 1.80 -11.79
C ALA A 172 -11.21 0.72 -12.32
N ALA A 173 -10.80 -0.06 -13.33
CA ALA A 173 -11.61 -1.13 -13.91
C ALA A 173 -11.86 -2.26 -12.89
N ALA A 174 -10.81 -2.68 -12.17
CA ALA A 174 -10.93 -3.68 -11.11
C ALA A 174 -11.92 -3.22 -10.03
N MET A 175 -11.79 -1.98 -9.55
CA MET A 175 -12.69 -1.45 -8.52
C MET A 175 -14.13 -1.29 -9.00
N TYR A 176 -14.31 -0.75 -10.21
CA TYR A 176 -15.64 -0.62 -10.80
C TYR A 176 -16.33 -1.98 -10.89
N TRP A 177 -15.62 -3.00 -11.38
CA TRP A 177 -16.15 -4.35 -11.49
C TRP A 177 -16.47 -4.96 -10.12
N THR A 178 -15.56 -4.85 -9.14
CA THR A 178 -15.79 -5.42 -7.81
C THR A 178 -16.97 -4.77 -7.09
N LEU A 179 -17.11 -3.45 -7.19
CA LEU A 179 -18.19 -2.74 -6.52
C LEU A 179 -19.53 -2.93 -7.22
N SER A 180 -19.55 -2.96 -8.55
CA SER A 180 -20.80 -3.19 -9.31
C SER A 180 -21.37 -4.60 -9.10
N ASN A 181 -20.52 -5.58 -8.76
CA ASN A 181 -20.92 -6.96 -8.52
C ASN A 181 -20.97 -7.32 -7.02
N ASN A 182 -20.84 -6.33 -6.12
CA ASN A 182 -20.83 -6.53 -4.66
C ASN A 182 -19.87 -7.64 -4.19
N ILE A 183 -18.67 -7.69 -4.79
CA ILE A 183 -17.68 -8.73 -4.49
C ILE A 183 -17.02 -8.42 -3.13
N PRO A 184 -17.19 -9.27 -2.10
CA PRO A 184 -16.61 -9.03 -0.78
C PRO A 184 -15.09 -8.95 -0.87
N HIS A 185 -14.49 -7.96 -0.21
CA HIS A 185 -13.05 -7.68 -0.19
C HIS A 185 -12.35 -7.61 -1.57
N GLY A 186 -13.11 -7.47 -2.67
CA GLY A 186 -12.58 -7.45 -4.04
C GLY A 186 -11.57 -6.34 -4.30
N TYR A 187 -11.56 -5.30 -3.46
CA TYR A 187 -10.57 -4.22 -3.49
C TYR A 187 -9.12 -4.71 -3.34
N TRP A 188 -8.90 -5.91 -2.80
CA TRP A 188 -7.56 -6.54 -2.75
C TRP A 188 -6.97 -6.82 -4.14
N ILE A 189 -7.80 -6.98 -5.18
CA ILE A 189 -7.32 -7.09 -6.56
C ILE A 189 -6.60 -5.79 -6.95
N ALA A 190 -7.25 -4.64 -6.75
CA ALA A 190 -6.68 -3.34 -7.08
C ALA A 190 -5.42 -3.03 -6.25
N VAL A 191 -5.43 -3.33 -4.94
CA VAL A 191 -4.26 -3.19 -4.08
C VAL A 191 -3.09 -4.04 -4.56
N THR A 192 -3.37 -5.26 -5.05
CA THR A 192 -2.33 -6.16 -5.57
C THR A 192 -1.74 -5.64 -6.86
N VAL A 193 -2.56 -5.22 -7.82
CA VAL A 193 -2.10 -4.63 -9.08
C VAL A 193 -1.23 -3.40 -8.82
N LEU A 194 -1.72 -2.47 -7.97
CA LEU A 194 -1.03 -1.23 -7.63
C LEU A 194 0.37 -1.47 -7.04
N MET A 195 0.50 -2.44 -6.16
CA MET A 195 1.78 -2.71 -5.50
C MET A 195 2.68 -3.67 -6.30
N ALA A 196 2.12 -4.48 -7.22
CA ALA A 196 2.87 -5.37 -8.10
C ALA A 196 3.54 -4.60 -9.26
N LEU A 197 2.83 -3.62 -9.82
CA LEU A 197 3.36 -2.75 -10.85
C LEU A 197 4.09 -1.58 -10.18
N ARG A 198 5.43 -1.62 -10.16
CA ARG A 198 6.25 -0.46 -9.78
C ARG A 198 6.64 0.39 -11.00
N PRO A 199 6.82 1.71 -10.82
CA PRO A 199 7.26 2.62 -11.89
C PRO A 199 8.67 2.31 -12.37
N LEU A 200 9.53 1.74 -11.52
CA LEU A 200 10.90 1.39 -11.84
C LEU A 200 10.99 -0.05 -12.39
N PRO A 201 11.36 -0.27 -13.67
CA PRO A 201 11.35 -1.59 -14.31
C PRO A 201 12.30 -2.61 -13.66
N ASN A 202 13.46 -2.15 -13.18
CA ASN A 202 14.47 -2.98 -12.51
C ASN A 202 13.98 -3.58 -11.18
N GLN A 203 13.04 -2.92 -10.49
CA GLN A 203 12.47 -3.40 -9.22
C GLN A 203 11.22 -4.27 -9.42
N ARG A 204 10.64 -4.29 -10.63
CA ARG A 204 9.33 -4.91 -10.88
C ARG A 204 9.34 -6.42 -10.64
N ARG A 205 10.37 -7.14 -11.12
CA ARG A 205 10.46 -8.61 -11.00
C ARG A 205 10.57 -9.07 -9.54
N ASP A 206 11.47 -8.45 -8.78
CA ASP A 206 11.71 -8.80 -7.38
C ASP A 206 10.49 -8.49 -6.50
N THR A 207 9.84 -7.34 -6.77
CA THR A 207 8.60 -6.95 -6.09
C THR A 207 7.48 -7.95 -6.38
N LEU A 208 7.31 -8.32 -7.65
CA LEU A 208 6.25 -9.19 -8.11
C LEU A 208 6.38 -10.61 -7.55
N ASN A 209 7.58 -11.20 -7.60
CA ASN A 209 7.86 -12.52 -7.01
C ASN A 209 7.75 -12.48 -5.48
N GLY A 210 8.30 -11.45 -4.84
CA GLY A 210 8.21 -11.27 -3.40
C GLY A 210 6.77 -11.13 -2.93
N ARG A 211 5.91 -10.50 -3.73
CA ARG A 211 4.50 -10.30 -3.39
C ARG A 211 3.70 -11.59 -3.40
N ILE A 212 3.81 -12.39 -4.46
CA ILE A 212 3.08 -13.67 -4.51
C ILE A 212 3.57 -14.57 -3.39
N LEU A 213 4.89 -14.84 -3.36
CA LEU A 213 5.44 -15.83 -2.43
C LEU A 213 5.22 -15.40 -0.99
N GLY A 214 5.41 -14.11 -0.68
CA GLY A 214 5.16 -13.56 0.64
C GLY A 214 3.67 -13.61 1.02
N THR A 215 2.76 -13.33 0.08
CA THR A 215 1.32 -13.40 0.37
C THR A 215 0.85 -14.83 0.55
N LEU A 216 1.28 -15.78 -0.29
CA LEU A 216 0.90 -17.18 -0.18
C LEU A 216 1.43 -17.81 1.11
N LEU A 217 2.73 -17.68 1.38
CA LEU A 217 3.34 -18.19 2.60
C LEU A 217 2.77 -17.48 3.85
N GLY A 218 2.55 -16.17 3.75
CA GLY A 218 1.96 -15.37 4.82
C GLY A 218 0.51 -15.74 5.11
N ALA A 219 -0.29 -16.03 4.07
CA ALA A 219 -1.67 -16.48 4.20
C ALA A 219 -1.76 -17.85 4.87
N VAL A 220 -0.91 -18.81 4.45
CA VAL A 220 -0.80 -20.12 5.12
C VAL A 220 -0.39 -19.95 6.58
N PHE A 221 0.61 -19.12 6.86
CA PHE A 221 1.03 -18.84 8.22
C PHE A 221 -0.09 -18.20 9.06
N ALA A 222 -0.83 -17.23 8.51
CA ALA A 222 -1.98 -16.62 9.17
C ALA A 222 -3.04 -17.65 9.54
N LEU A 223 -3.37 -18.54 8.60
CA LEU A 223 -4.36 -19.59 8.78
C LEU A 223 -3.97 -20.53 9.92
N LEU A 224 -2.71 -20.96 9.96
CA LEU A 224 -2.21 -21.80 11.05
C LEU A 224 -2.32 -21.08 12.41
N VAL A 225 -1.99 -19.79 12.48
CA VAL A 225 -2.13 -19.01 13.71
C VAL A 225 -3.59 -18.91 14.14
N VAL A 226 -4.49 -18.59 13.22
CA VAL A 226 -5.92 -18.43 13.53
C VAL A 226 -6.56 -19.75 13.99
N ILE A 227 -6.16 -20.89 13.43
CA ILE A 227 -6.72 -22.21 13.79
C ILE A 227 -6.15 -22.73 15.11
N PHE A 228 -4.84 -22.59 15.33
CA PHE A 228 -4.16 -23.29 16.42
C PHE A 228 -3.87 -22.44 17.65
N LEU A 229 -3.89 -21.11 17.55
CA LEU A 229 -3.54 -20.23 18.69
C LEU A 229 -4.78 -19.51 19.24
N PRO A 230 -4.84 -19.31 20.57
CA PRO A 230 -5.84 -18.44 21.17
C PRO A 230 -5.62 -16.97 20.77
N LEU A 231 -6.68 -16.17 20.85
CA LEU A 231 -6.69 -14.75 20.42
C LEU A 231 -5.48 -13.94 20.94
N TRP A 232 -5.17 -14.03 22.23
CA TRP A 232 -4.07 -13.26 22.83
C TRP A 232 -2.72 -13.62 22.21
N ALA A 233 -2.49 -14.90 21.92
CA ALA A 233 -1.25 -15.37 21.29
C ALA A 233 -1.22 -14.95 19.80
N GLY A 234 -2.35 -14.99 19.10
CA GLY A 234 -2.48 -14.46 17.74
C GLY A 234 -2.13 -12.97 17.65
N VAL A 235 -2.63 -12.15 18.59
CA VAL A 235 -2.29 -10.71 18.65
C VAL A 235 -0.79 -10.49 18.85
N ILE A 236 -0.15 -11.26 19.73
CA ILE A 236 1.32 -11.19 19.92
C ILE A 236 2.04 -11.52 18.61
N VAL A 237 1.63 -12.59 17.91
CA VAL A 237 2.21 -12.96 16.61
C VAL A 237 2.02 -11.83 15.59
N ALA A 238 0.84 -11.22 15.52
CA ALA A 238 0.58 -10.10 14.61
C ALA A 238 1.47 -8.87 14.90
N VAL A 239 1.72 -8.55 16.18
CA VAL A 239 2.64 -7.49 16.58
C VAL A 239 4.10 -7.84 16.21
N LEU A 240 4.51 -9.10 16.39
CA LEU A 240 5.83 -9.56 15.96
C LEU A 240 5.99 -9.48 14.43
N CYS A 241 4.95 -9.85 13.68
CA CYS A 241 4.91 -9.69 12.24
C CYS A 241 5.03 -8.21 11.84
N LEU A 242 4.35 -7.29 12.53
CA LEU A 242 4.52 -5.87 12.29
C LEU A 242 5.98 -5.42 12.55
N PHE A 243 6.60 -5.90 13.62
CA PHE A 243 8.01 -5.63 13.90
C PHE A 243 8.92 -6.09 12.77
N VAL A 244 8.77 -7.35 12.33
CA VAL A 244 9.53 -7.90 11.21
C VAL A 244 9.29 -7.09 9.93
N MET A 245 8.06 -6.68 9.66
CA MET A 245 7.72 -5.85 8.50
C MET A 245 8.49 -4.53 8.51
N VAL A 246 8.44 -3.76 9.61
CA VAL A 246 9.15 -2.47 9.72
C VAL A 246 10.66 -2.67 9.63
N TRP A 247 11.17 -3.74 10.25
CA TRP A 247 12.58 -4.09 10.23
C TRP A 247 13.12 -4.31 8.82
N TYR A 248 12.40 -5.11 8.03
CA TYR A 248 12.79 -5.43 6.66
C TYR A 248 12.40 -4.35 5.66
N THR A 249 11.57 -3.38 6.05
CA THR A 249 11.27 -2.19 5.23
C THR A 249 12.54 -1.38 4.96
N MET A 250 13.41 -1.25 5.97
CA MET A 250 14.70 -0.55 5.83
C MET A 250 15.72 -1.33 4.98
N GLY A 251 15.62 -2.66 4.95
CA GLY A 251 16.57 -3.53 4.23
C GLY A 251 16.22 -3.86 2.78
N GLY A 252 15.10 -3.37 2.25
CA GLY A 252 14.68 -3.63 0.86
C GLY A 252 14.22 -5.08 0.57
N ALA A 253 14.05 -5.90 1.60
CA ALA A 253 13.67 -7.31 1.48
C ALA A 253 12.15 -7.46 1.26
N TYR A 254 11.67 -7.20 0.04
CA TYR A 254 10.23 -7.14 -0.24
C TYR A 254 9.46 -8.43 0.05
N LEU A 255 10.11 -9.59 -0.11
CA LEU A 255 9.54 -10.89 0.27
C LEU A 255 9.25 -10.94 1.78
N MET A 256 10.23 -10.60 2.62
CA MET A 256 10.07 -10.59 4.09
C MET A 256 9.03 -9.57 4.54
N GLN A 257 8.99 -8.39 3.91
CA GLN A 257 7.97 -7.37 4.17
C GLN A 257 6.57 -7.91 3.90
N THR A 258 6.35 -8.55 2.75
CA THR A 258 5.03 -9.08 2.37
C THR A 258 4.64 -10.30 3.21
N LEU A 259 5.61 -11.16 3.51
CA LEU A 259 5.45 -12.34 4.37
C LEU A 259 5.01 -11.98 5.78
N ALA A 260 5.47 -10.84 6.30
CA ALA A 260 5.09 -10.37 7.63
C ALA A 260 3.81 -9.51 7.60
N LEU A 261 3.63 -8.69 6.56
CA LEU A 261 2.44 -7.84 6.40
C LEU A 261 1.15 -8.67 6.26
N THR A 262 1.18 -9.73 5.44
CA THR A 262 -0.01 -10.54 5.14
C THR A 262 -0.63 -11.17 6.39
N PRO A 263 0.10 -11.95 7.20
CA PRO A 263 -0.46 -12.56 8.40
C PRO A 263 -0.82 -11.51 9.44
N MET A 264 -0.05 -10.43 9.59
CA MET A 264 -0.42 -9.33 10.47
C MET A 264 -1.81 -8.79 10.12
N LEU A 265 -2.09 -8.50 8.85
CA LEU A 265 -3.40 -8.00 8.42
C LEU A 265 -4.52 -9.04 8.63
N LEU A 266 -4.29 -10.31 8.26
CA LEU A 266 -5.33 -11.34 8.35
C LEU A 266 -5.67 -11.71 9.80
N ILE A 267 -4.68 -11.76 10.69
CA ILE A 267 -4.91 -12.03 12.11
C ILE A 267 -5.68 -10.86 12.75
N PHE A 268 -5.32 -9.61 12.44
CA PHE A 268 -6.08 -8.46 12.93
C PHE A 268 -7.46 -8.33 12.30
N ALA A 269 -7.67 -8.81 11.08
CA ALA A 269 -8.99 -8.77 10.44
C ALA A 269 -9.94 -9.88 10.94
N SER A 270 -9.40 -10.97 11.49
CA SER A 270 -10.17 -12.10 12.01
C SER A 270 -10.51 -11.99 13.50
N LEU A 271 -9.73 -11.25 14.31
CA LEU A 271 -9.95 -11.00 15.76
C LEU A 271 -10.50 -12.22 16.55
N GLY A 272 -9.99 -13.42 16.25
CA GLY A 272 -10.33 -14.64 16.98
C GLY A 272 -11.54 -15.40 16.47
N ASP A 273 -12.17 -14.93 15.40
CA ASP A 273 -13.17 -15.69 14.64
C ASP A 273 -12.45 -16.55 13.59
N ALA A 274 -12.41 -17.86 13.85
CA ALA A 274 -11.70 -18.80 13.00
C ALA A 274 -12.37 -18.98 11.63
N GLU A 275 -13.70 -18.98 11.56
CA GLU A 275 -14.44 -19.13 10.30
C GLU A 275 -14.20 -17.92 9.40
N ARG A 276 -14.34 -16.72 9.98
CA ARG A 276 -14.02 -15.47 9.29
C ARG A 276 -12.55 -15.42 8.86
N GLY A 277 -11.64 -15.93 9.68
CA GLY A 277 -10.22 -15.98 9.33
C GLY A 277 -9.93 -16.90 8.14
N VAL A 278 -10.61 -18.04 8.03
CA VAL A 278 -10.51 -18.94 6.87
C VAL A 278 -11.03 -18.22 5.61
N GLU A 279 -12.21 -17.63 5.68
CA GLU A 279 -12.83 -16.89 4.56
C GLU A 279 -11.92 -15.77 4.05
N LEU A 280 -11.47 -14.88 4.94
CA LEU A 280 -10.56 -13.78 4.60
C LEU A 280 -9.25 -14.28 3.99
N THR A 281 -8.72 -15.40 4.48
CA THR A 281 -7.49 -15.98 3.95
C THR A 281 -7.70 -16.50 2.52
N LEU A 282 -8.79 -17.22 2.27
CA LEU A 282 -9.12 -17.73 0.94
C LEU A 282 -9.34 -16.60 -0.06
N GLU A 283 -10.15 -15.61 0.30
CA GLU A 283 -10.36 -14.42 -0.52
C GLU A 283 -9.05 -13.69 -0.81
N ARG A 284 -8.17 -13.57 0.19
CA ARG A 284 -6.88 -12.90 0.02
C ARG A 284 -5.98 -13.63 -0.97
N VAL A 285 -5.92 -14.95 -0.90
CA VAL A 285 -5.17 -15.78 -1.87
C VAL A 285 -5.76 -15.62 -3.27
N MET A 286 -7.08 -15.77 -3.42
CA MET A 286 -7.76 -15.69 -4.71
C MET A 286 -7.56 -14.33 -5.38
N TYR A 287 -7.82 -13.22 -4.68
CA TYR A 287 -7.64 -11.87 -5.24
C TYR A 287 -6.18 -11.51 -5.50
N THR A 288 -5.24 -12.10 -4.76
CA THR A 288 -3.81 -11.95 -5.04
C THR A 288 -3.42 -12.67 -6.33
N VAL A 289 -3.91 -13.89 -6.55
CA VAL A 289 -3.67 -14.64 -7.79
C VAL A 289 -4.26 -13.88 -8.99
N VAL A 290 -5.51 -13.42 -8.89
CA VAL A 290 -6.15 -12.63 -9.95
C VAL A 290 -5.37 -11.35 -10.24
N GLY A 291 -5.06 -10.56 -9.21
CA GLY A 291 -4.28 -9.32 -9.37
C GLY A 291 -2.88 -9.56 -9.94
N PHE A 292 -2.24 -10.67 -9.56
CA PHE A 292 -0.95 -11.07 -10.10
C PHE A 292 -1.02 -11.42 -11.59
N VAL A 293 -1.98 -12.24 -12.00
CA VAL A 293 -2.18 -12.62 -13.41
C VAL A 293 -2.38 -11.36 -14.27
N VAL A 294 -3.24 -10.45 -13.82
CA VAL A 294 -3.46 -9.16 -14.49
C VAL A 294 -2.16 -8.36 -14.60
N ALA A 295 -1.40 -8.24 -13.50
CA ALA A 295 -0.14 -7.50 -13.49
C ALA A 295 0.91 -8.09 -14.45
N VAL A 296 1.02 -9.42 -14.53
CA VAL A 296 1.96 -10.11 -15.44
C VAL A 296 1.56 -9.89 -16.89
N LEU A 297 0.30 -10.12 -17.24
CA LEU A 297 -0.18 -9.95 -18.62
C LEU A 297 0.12 -8.54 -19.14
N ILE A 298 -0.13 -7.54 -18.31
CA ILE A 298 0.13 -6.14 -18.64
C ILE A 298 1.63 -5.85 -18.71
N ALA A 299 2.43 -6.38 -17.78
CA ALA A 299 3.88 -6.20 -17.82
C ALA A 299 4.50 -6.80 -19.10
N LEU A 300 3.97 -7.92 -19.60
CA LEU A 300 4.38 -8.52 -20.88
C LEU A 300 3.94 -7.67 -22.06
N LEU A 301 2.72 -7.11 -22.02
CA LEU A 301 2.18 -6.26 -23.08
C LEU A 301 2.98 -4.96 -23.22
N LEU A 302 3.34 -4.33 -22.10
CA LEU A 302 4.21 -3.14 -22.08
C LEU A 302 5.60 -3.45 -22.64
N ARG A 303 6.23 -4.57 -22.23
CA ARG A 303 7.53 -4.99 -22.77
C ARG A 303 7.51 -5.20 -24.27
N ARG A 304 6.43 -5.79 -24.81
CA ARG A 304 6.25 -5.97 -26.26
C ARG A 304 6.09 -4.65 -27.01
N TRP A 305 5.52 -3.63 -26.38
CA TRP A 305 5.41 -2.29 -26.98
C TRP A 305 6.73 -1.52 -26.95
N GLU A 306 7.47 -1.64 -25.85
CA GLU A 306 8.83 -1.09 -25.72
C GLU A 306 9.75 -1.67 -26.80
N SER A 307 9.80 -3.01 -26.96
CA SER A 307 10.65 -3.64 -27.97
C SER A 307 10.31 -3.21 -29.39
N ARG A 308 9.02 -3.09 -29.73
CA ARG A 308 8.57 -2.61 -31.05
C ARG A 308 8.94 -1.15 -31.31
N ARG A 309 9.01 -0.30 -30.27
CA ARG A 309 9.45 1.09 -30.42
C ARG A 309 10.95 1.16 -30.68
N GLU A 310 11.74 0.36 -29.97
CA GLU A 310 13.18 0.25 -30.18
C GLU A 310 13.50 -0.26 -31.59
N GLU A 311 12.82 -1.30 -32.06
CA GLU A 311 12.95 -1.83 -33.44
C GLU A 311 12.61 -0.77 -34.51
N ARG A 312 11.54 0.01 -34.32
CA ARG A 312 11.16 1.09 -35.24
C ARG A 312 12.17 2.24 -35.26
N GLN A 313 12.75 2.57 -34.12
CA GLN A 313 13.79 3.60 -34.04
C GLN A 313 15.10 3.14 -34.68
N ALA A 314 15.46 1.87 -34.52
CA ALA A 314 16.64 1.28 -35.14
C ALA A 314 16.52 1.11 -36.66
N GLY A 315 15.32 0.89 -37.20
CA GLY A 315 15.07 0.81 -38.65
C GLY A 315 14.89 2.15 -39.37
N MET A 316 14.91 3.28 -38.64
CA MET A 316 14.86 4.65 -39.19
C MET A 316 16.24 5.35 -39.19
N VAL A 317 17.30 4.66 -38.76
CA VAL A 317 18.71 5.07 -38.82
C VAL A 317 19.41 4.26 -39.90
#